data_AF-A0A368F3X6-F1
#
_entry.id   AF-A0A368F3X6-F1
#
_cell.length_a   1.000
_cell.length_b   1.000
_cell.length_c   1.000
_cell.angle_alpha   90.00
_cell.angle_beta   90.00
_cell.angle_gamma   90.00
#
_symmetry.space_group_name_H-M   'P 1'
#
loop_
_entity.id
_entity.type
_entity.pdbx_description
1 polymer ?
#
loop_
_entity_poly.entity_id
_entity_poly.type
_entity_poly.pdbx_seq_one_letter_code
_entity_poly.pdbx_strand_id
1 'polypeptide(L)'
;MRCREWYGWHFPELGKLVQDHQASAKVVKTIGMRQNAINADLSGILPEEIEAKVKEEAEISMGTDISDLDLIHISGLCDQIIELSQYRAQLFDYLKNRMTALAPNLTCLLGELVGARLISHAGSLVSLAKAPASTVQILGAEKVAFVFHDLLISTVLLTVEP
;
A
#
# COMPACT_ATOMS: atom_id res chain seq x y z
N MET A 1 -1.45 8.09 -4.98
CA MET A 1 -0.64 9.33 -5.07
C MET A 1 -0.90 10.09 -6.37
N ARG A 2 -0.39 9.65 -7.54
CA ARG A 2 -0.47 10.44 -8.79
C ARG A 2 -1.89 10.79 -9.28
N CYS A 3 -2.84 9.85 -9.22
CA CYS A 3 -4.26 10.13 -9.52
C CYS A 3 -4.85 11.22 -8.62
N ARG A 4 -4.46 11.24 -7.34
CA ARG A 4 -4.97 12.21 -6.36
C ARG A 4 -4.45 13.62 -6.64
N GLU A 5 -3.20 13.74 -7.08
CA GLU A 5 -2.61 15.02 -7.47
C GLU A 5 -3.23 15.56 -8.75
N TRP A 6 -3.42 14.70 -9.76
CA TRP A 6 -4.06 15.09 -11.02
C TRP A 6 -5.50 15.53 -10.82
N TYR A 7 -6.29 14.74 -10.08
CA TYR A 7 -7.66 15.11 -9.75
C TYR A 7 -7.75 16.24 -8.71
N GLY A 8 -6.69 16.46 -7.92
CA GLY A 8 -6.62 17.53 -6.92
C GLY A 8 -6.68 18.95 -7.51
N TRP A 9 -6.31 19.13 -8.78
CA TRP A 9 -6.53 20.40 -9.50
C TRP A 9 -8.02 20.70 -9.69
N HIS A 10 -8.83 19.67 -9.87
CA HIS A 10 -10.27 19.79 -10.05
C HIS A 10 -11.05 19.70 -8.75
N PHE A 11 -10.64 18.83 -7.83
CA PHE A 11 -11.34 18.61 -6.57
C PHE A 11 -10.32 18.35 -5.44
N PRO A 12 -9.69 19.42 -4.89
CA PRO A 12 -8.63 19.30 -3.90
C PRO A 12 -9.11 18.70 -2.57
N GLU A 13 -10.37 18.92 -2.20
CA GLU A 13 -10.94 18.50 -0.92
C GLU A 13 -11.18 16.98 -0.84
N LEU A 14 -11.35 16.29 -1.97
CA LEU A 14 -11.46 14.82 -2.01
C LEU A 14 -10.25 14.13 -1.40
N GLY A 15 -9.05 14.68 -1.65
CA GLY A 15 -7.82 14.11 -1.16
C GLY A 15 -7.64 14.21 0.35
N LYS A 16 -8.38 15.12 1.01
CA LYS A 16 -8.43 15.25 2.47
C LYS A 16 -9.47 14.31 3.08
N LEU A 17 -10.64 14.22 2.45
CA LEU A 17 -11.75 13.38 2.90
C LEU A 17 -11.44 11.87 2.76
N VAL A 18 -10.87 11.48 1.62
CA VAL A 18 -10.62 10.06 1.30
C VAL A 18 -9.12 9.80 1.27
N GLN A 19 -8.62 9.15 2.32
CA GLN A 19 -7.21 8.74 2.42
C GLN A 19 -6.92 7.44 1.66
N ASP A 20 -7.92 6.58 1.48
CA ASP A 20 -7.73 5.35 0.73
C ASP A 20 -7.66 5.62 -0.79
N HIS A 21 -6.56 5.17 -1.39
CA HIS A 21 -6.30 5.36 -2.81
C HIS A 21 -7.26 4.56 -3.71
N GLN A 22 -7.69 3.39 -3.25
CA GLN A 22 -8.60 2.54 -4.04
C GLN A 22 -10.02 3.12 -4.04
N ALA A 23 -10.52 3.52 -2.86
CA ALA A 23 -11.78 4.24 -2.75
C ALA A 23 -11.76 5.54 -3.55
N SER A 24 -10.70 6.34 -3.44
CA SER A 24 -10.56 7.59 -4.20
C SER A 24 -10.63 7.37 -5.71
N ALA A 25 -9.95 6.34 -6.25
CA ALA A 25 -10.02 6.03 -7.69
C ALA A 25 -11.45 5.65 -8.14
N LYS A 26 -12.19 4.90 -7.33
CA LYS A 26 -13.60 4.53 -7.61
C LYS A 26 -14.53 5.75 -7.55
N VAL A 27 -14.30 6.67 -6.62
CA VAL A 27 -15.06 7.92 -6.51
C VAL A 27 -14.83 8.84 -7.70
N VAL A 28 -13.56 9.02 -8.10
CA VAL A 28 -13.23 9.84 -9.27
C VAL A 28 -13.87 9.28 -10.53
N LYS A 29 -13.89 7.95 -10.67
CA LYS A 29 -14.55 7.29 -11.80
C LYS A 29 -16.08 7.48 -11.82
N THR A 30 -16.73 7.48 -10.65
CA THR A 30 -18.19 7.59 -10.55
C THR A 30 -18.70 9.02 -10.65
N ILE A 31 -17.98 9.99 -10.08
CA ILE A 31 -18.33 11.41 -10.13
C ILE A 31 -17.96 12.01 -11.49
N GLY A 32 -16.73 11.76 -11.97
CA GLY A 32 -16.19 12.41 -13.16
C GLY A 32 -16.04 13.93 -12.97
N MET A 33 -17.07 14.70 -13.31
CA MET A 33 -17.11 16.16 -13.16
C MET A 33 -17.89 16.58 -11.91
N ARG A 34 -17.51 17.72 -11.33
CA ARG A 34 -18.21 18.31 -10.17
C ARG A 34 -19.72 18.47 -10.35
N GLN A 35 -20.19 18.82 -11.55
CA GLN A 35 -21.63 18.95 -11.83
C GLN A 35 -22.39 17.62 -11.71
N ASN A 36 -21.71 16.51 -11.99
CA ASN A 36 -22.30 15.17 -11.89
C ASN A 36 -22.20 14.59 -10.47
N ALA A 37 -21.50 15.25 -9.54
CA ALA A 37 -21.40 14.83 -8.14
C ALA A 37 -22.76 14.81 -7.41
N ILE A 38 -23.70 15.66 -7.83
CA ILE A 38 -25.04 15.76 -7.25
C ILE A 38 -25.87 14.50 -7.52
N ASN A 39 -25.74 13.95 -8.75
CA ASN A 39 -26.51 12.80 -9.22
C ASN A 39 -25.77 11.46 -9.05
N ALA A 40 -24.51 11.47 -8.64
CA ALA A 40 -23.73 10.26 -8.47
C ALA A 40 -24.11 9.54 -7.16
N ASP A 41 -24.46 8.25 -7.28
CA ASP A 41 -24.62 7.34 -6.14
C ASP A 41 -23.25 6.78 -5.74
N LEU A 42 -22.84 7.08 -4.51
CA LEU A 42 -21.56 6.66 -3.95
C LEU A 42 -21.70 5.54 -2.90
N SER A 43 -22.94 5.14 -2.60
CA SER A 43 -23.34 4.25 -1.48
C SER A 43 -22.66 2.88 -1.44
N GLY A 44 -22.08 2.44 -2.55
CA GLY A 44 -21.31 1.19 -2.64
C GLY A 44 -19.80 1.33 -2.40
N ILE A 45 -19.28 2.55 -2.26
CA ILE A 45 -17.84 2.85 -2.21
C ILE A 45 -17.46 3.49 -0.88
N LEU A 46 -18.31 4.37 -0.32
CA LEU A 46 -18.04 5.05 0.95
C LEU A 46 -19.21 4.94 1.94
N PRO A 47 -18.96 5.23 3.23
CA PRO A 47 -20.03 5.46 4.19
C PRO A 47 -20.81 6.74 3.88
N GLU A 48 -22.12 6.72 4.14
CA GLU A 48 -23.04 7.86 3.89
C GLU A 48 -22.55 9.19 4.49
N GLU A 49 -21.88 9.16 5.66
CA GLU A 49 -21.32 10.35 6.30
C GLU A 49 -20.25 11.06 5.46
N ILE A 50 -19.45 10.29 4.70
CA ILE A 50 -18.39 10.85 3.85
C ILE A 50 -19.00 11.30 2.53
N GLU A 51 -20.03 10.64 2.05
CA GLU A 51 -20.73 11.01 0.82
C GLU A 51 -21.43 12.37 0.93
N ALA A 52 -22.15 12.61 2.03
CA ALA A 52 -22.77 13.90 2.29
C ALA A 52 -21.73 15.02 2.26
N LYS A 53 -20.58 14.82 2.93
CA LYS A 53 -19.46 15.77 2.93
C LYS A 53 -18.85 15.96 1.54
N VAL A 54 -18.71 14.90 0.76
CA VAL A 54 -18.21 14.99 -0.62
C VAL A 54 -19.16 15.83 -1.49
N LYS A 55 -20.48 15.69 -1.31
CA LYS A 55 -21.49 16.49 -2.02
C LYS A 55 -21.48 17.97 -1.60
N GLU A 56 -21.41 18.24 -0.30
CA GLU A 56 -21.28 19.61 0.23
C GLU A 56 -20.00 20.29 -0.26
N GLU A 57 -18.87 19.60 -0.19
CA GLU A 57 -17.58 20.12 -0.66
C GLU A 57 -17.54 20.26 -2.19
N ALA A 58 -18.30 19.46 -2.94
CA ALA A 58 -18.42 19.61 -4.39
C ALA A 58 -19.11 20.93 -4.78
N GLU A 59 -20.08 21.39 -4.00
CA GLU A 59 -20.76 22.68 -4.20
C GLU A 59 -19.86 23.88 -3.85
N ILE A 60 -19.04 23.75 -2.80
CA ILE A 60 -18.17 24.83 -2.29
C ILE A 60 -16.76 24.80 -2.92
N SER A 61 -16.49 23.82 -3.79
CA SER A 61 -15.13 23.53 -4.24
C SER A 61 -14.44 24.68 -4.99
N MET A 62 -13.20 24.98 -4.58
CA MET A 62 -12.32 25.96 -5.23
C MET A 62 -11.48 25.38 -6.39
N GLY A 63 -11.77 24.19 -6.89
CA GLY A 63 -11.00 23.60 -7.98
C GLY A 63 -11.21 24.30 -9.33
N THR A 64 -10.34 24.05 -10.31
CA THR A 64 -10.48 24.52 -11.69
C THR A 64 -11.21 23.52 -12.57
N ASP A 65 -12.00 23.99 -13.53
CA ASP A 65 -12.61 23.10 -14.53
C ASP A 65 -11.52 22.45 -15.38
N ILE A 66 -11.71 21.17 -15.71
CA ILE A 66 -10.80 20.40 -16.58
C ILE A 66 -11.49 20.13 -17.91
N SER A 67 -10.68 19.88 -18.94
CA SER A 67 -11.19 19.44 -20.23
C SER A 67 -11.70 18.00 -20.19
N ASP A 68 -12.63 17.66 -21.10
CA ASP A 68 -13.13 16.29 -21.27
C ASP A 68 -11.99 15.31 -21.62
N LEU A 69 -10.99 15.77 -22.37
CA LEU A 69 -9.82 14.97 -22.75
C LEU A 69 -9.00 14.55 -21.53
N ASP A 70 -8.77 15.49 -20.61
CA ASP A 70 -8.05 15.21 -19.36
C ASP A 70 -8.85 14.25 -18.48
N LEU A 71 -10.17 14.38 -18.44
CA LEU A 71 -11.05 13.49 -17.70
C LEU A 71 -10.98 12.05 -18.24
N ILE A 72 -10.93 11.86 -19.56
CA ILE A 72 -10.73 10.54 -20.18
C ILE A 72 -9.40 9.92 -19.73
N HIS A 73 -8.32 10.72 -19.69
CA HIS A 73 -7.03 10.22 -19.22
C HIS A 73 -7.02 9.90 -17.72
N ILE A 74 -7.65 10.72 -16.89
CA ILE A 74 -7.77 10.49 -15.45
C ILE A 74 -8.59 9.24 -15.17
N SER A 75 -9.73 9.07 -15.84
CA SER A 75 -10.58 7.88 -15.70
C SER A 75 -9.87 6.61 -16.15
N GLY A 76 -9.12 6.64 -17.26
CA GLY A 76 -8.28 5.53 -17.69
C GLY A 76 -7.20 5.16 -16.66
N LEU A 77 -6.60 6.15 -15.99
CA LEU A 77 -5.65 5.90 -14.91
C LEU A 77 -6.34 5.29 -13.67
N CYS A 78 -7.55 5.73 -13.35
CA CYS A 78 -8.35 5.14 -12.27
C CYS A 78 -8.66 3.66 -12.54
N ASP A 79 -8.99 3.29 -13.78
CA ASP A 79 -9.23 1.91 -14.16
C ASP A 79 -8.00 1.03 -13.97
N GLN A 80 -6.84 1.50 -14.42
CA GLN A 80 -5.57 0.79 -14.21
C GLN A 80 -5.26 0.59 -12.73
N ILE A 81 -5.53 1.60 -11.88
CA ILE A 81 -5.31 1.48 -10.43
C ILE A 81 -6.25 0.41 -9.83
N ILE A 82 -7.52 0.39 -10.24
CA ILE A 82 -8.49 -0.59 -9.74
C ILE A 82 -8.09 -2.00 -10.19
N GLU A 83 -7.69 -2.18 -11.44
CA GLU A 83 -7.22 -3.46 -11.98
C GLU A 83 -5.96 -3.95 -11.25
N LEU A 84 -4.94 -3.09 -11.08
CA LEU A 84 -3.72 -3.43 -10.35
C LEU A 84 -4.00 -3.78 -8.88
N SER A 85 -4.95 -3.10 -8.27
CA SER A 85 -5.42 -3.40 -6.92
C SER A 85 -6.03 -4.80 -6.82
N GLN A 86 -6.94 -5.13 -7.74
CA GLN A 86 -7.57 -6.45 -7.79
C GLN A 86 -6.54 -7.55 -8.08
N TYR A 87 -5.64 -7.30 -9.03
CA TYR A 87 -4.55 -8.21 -9.35
C TYR A 87 -3.63 -8.46 -8.15
N ARG A 88 -3.34 -7.43 -7.35
CA ARG A 88 -2.58 -7.57 -6.10
C ARG A 88 -3.29 -8.48 -5.10
N ALA A 89 -4.61 -8.39 -4.96
CA ALA A 89 -5.38 -9.26 -4.08
C ALA A 89 -5.34 -10.71 -4.56
N GLN A 90 -5.52 -10.94 -5.87
CA GLN A 90 -5.41 -12.27 -6.47
C GLN A 90 -4.01 -12.89 -6.27
N LEU A 91 -2.94 -12.09 -6.45
CA LEU A 91 -1.57 -12.54 -6.19
C LEU A 91 -1.35 -12.90 -4.73
N PHE A 92 -1.97 -12.16 -3.80
CA PHE A 92 -1.88 -12.47 -2.38
C PHE A 92 -2.53 -13.81 -2.05
N ASP A 93 -3.73 -14.09 -2.59
CA ASP A 93 -4.41 -15.38 -2.43
C ASP A 93 -3.61 -16.52 -3.08
N TYR A 94 -3.03 -16.28 -4.25
CA TYR A 94 -2.13 -17.25 -4.89
C TYR A 94 -0.93 -17.57 -4.00
N LEU A 95 -0.28 -16.55 -3.43
CA LEU A 95 0.87 -16.73 -2.54
C LEU A 95 0.48 -17.48 -1.26
N LYS A 96 -0.68 -17.17 -0.68
CA LYS A 96 -1.24 -17.89 0.47
C LYS A 96 -1.37 -19.38 0.18
N ASN A 97 -2.02 -19.73 -0.92
CA ASN A 97 -2.23 -21.12 -1.32
C ASN A 97 -0.90 -21.85 -1.58
N ARG A 98 0.08 -21.20 -2.22
CA ARG A 98 1.40 -21.81 -2.45
C ARG A 98 2.20 -21.97 -1.17
N MET A 99 2.13 -21.03 -0.23
CA MET A 99 2.86 -21.13 1.03
C MET A 99 2.32 -22.25 1.90
N THR A 100 1.00 -22.40 2.00
CA THR A 100 0.36 -23.51 2.73
C THR A 100 0.74 -24.86 2.13
N ALA A 101 0.85 -24.96 0.80
CA ALA A 101 1.26 -26.19 0.12
C ALA A 101 2.76 -26.53 0.29
N LEU A 102 3.64 -25.54 0.33
CA LEU A 102 5.10 -25.74 0.39
C LEU A 102 5.65 -25.82 1.82
N ALA A 103 5.19 -24.96 2.72
CA ALA A 103 5.69 -24.82 4.08
C ALA A 103 4.55 -24.59 5.08
N PRO A 104 3.71 -25.61 5.34
CA PRO A 104 2.55 -25.48 6.24
C PRO A 104 2.95 -25.17 7.69
N ASN A 105 4.05 -25.75 8.17
CA ASN A 105 4.52 -25.53 9.54
C ASN A 105 5.01 -24.09 9.74
N LEU A 106 5.77 -23.57 8.77
CA LEU A 106 6.25 -22.19 8.79
C LEU A 106 5.07 -21.20 8.75
N THR A 107 4.06 -21.50 7.92
CA THR A 107 2.83 -20.73 7.81
C THR A 107 2.07 -20.69 9.14
N CYS A 108 1.94 -21.84 9.82
CA CYS A 108 1.23 -21.92 11.10
C CYS A 108 1.93 -21.12 12.21
N LEU A 109 3.26 -21.01 12.18
CA LEU A 109 4.04 -20.35 13.21
C LEU A 109 4.17 -18.83 13.00
N LEU A 110 4.37 -18.38 11.75
CA LEU A 110 4.74 -16.98 11.45
C LEU A 110 3.71 -16.26 10.57
N GLY A 111 2.75 -16.99 9.99
CA GLY A 111 1.86 -16.49 8.94
C GLY A 111 2.48 -16.55 7.54
N GLU A 112 1.65 -16.44 6.52
CA GLU A 112 2.04 -16.64 5.12
C GLU A 112 3.00 -15.54 4.63
N LEU A 113 2.71 -14.29 5.00
CA LEU A 113 3.41 -13.12 4.50
C LEU A 113 4.84 -13.05 5.06
N VAL A 114 4.99 -13.26 6.36
CA VAL A 114 6.31 -13.26 7.02
C VAL A 114 7.12 -14.47 6.55
N GLY A 115 6.49 -15.65 6.46
CA GLY A 115 7.14 -16.85 5.95
C GLY A 115 7.66 -16.68 4.51
N ALA A 116 6.86 -16.07 3.63
CA ALA A 116 7.28 -15.76 2.26
C ALA A 116 8.48 -14.83 2.20
N ARG A 117 8.49 -13.79 3.05
CA ARG A 117 9.63 -12.85 3.11
C ARG A 117 10.91 -13.54 3.58
N LEU A 118 10.84 -14.42 4.58
CA LEU A 118 12.02 -15.16 5.07
C LEU A 118 12.61 -16.05 3.98
N ILE A 119 11.77 -16.79 3.25
CA ILE A 119 12.23 -17.65 2.13
C ILE A 119 12.82 -16.79 1.00
N SER A 120 12.18 -15.66 0.67
CA SER A 120 12.68 -14.73 -0.35
C SER A 120 14.03 -14.13 0.03
N HIS A 121 14.21 -13.77 1.30
CA HIS A 121 15.45 -13.17 1.81
C HIS A 121 16.58 -14.21 1.89
N ALA A 122 16.28 -15.45 2.28
CA ALA A 122 17.24 -16.56 2.28
C ALA A 122 17.55 -17.13 0.88
N GLY A 123 16.77 -16.76 -0.14
CA GLY A 123 16.89 -17.19 -1.54
C GLY A 123 16.32 -18.58 -1.84
N SER A 124 16.28 -19.50 -0.87
CA SER A 124 15.60 -20.79 -1.00
C SER A 124 15.18 -21.36 0.36
N LEU A 125 14.20 -22.27 0.36
CA LEU A 125 13.75 -22.94 1.58
C LEU A 125 14.86 -23.79 2.23
N VAL A 126 15.72 -24.41 1.43
CA VAL A 126 16.85 -25.22 1.93
C VAL A 126 17.91 -24.33 2.59
N SER A 127 18.18 -23.16 2.01
CA SER A 127 19.09 -22.17 2.61
C SER A 127 18.56 -21.70 3.97
N LEU A 128 17.25 -21.39 4.04
CA LEU A 128 16.59 -21.01 5.29
C LEU A 128 16.66 -22.11 6.35
N ALA A 129 16.49 -23.38 5.96
CA ALA A 129 16.59 -24.52 6.88
C ALA A 129 18.01 -24.76 7.42
N LYS A 130 19.05 -24.32 6.71
CA LYS A 130 20.45 -24.39 7.15
C LYS A 130 20.85 -23.22 8.05
N ALA A 131 20.11 -22.12 8.03
CA ALA A 131 20.42 -20.96 8.84
C ALA A 131 20.15 -21.27 10.33
N PRO A 132 21.08 -20.92 11.25
CA PRO A 132 20.86 -21.08 12.67
C PRO A 132 19.79 -20.09 13.17
N ALA A 133 19.15 -20.42 14.29
CA ALA A 133 18.05 -19.61 14.85
C ALA A 133 18.46 -18.15 15.11
N SER A 134 19.70 -17.90 15.55
CA SER A 134 20.23 -16.55 15.77
C SER A 134 20.31 -15.73 14.48
N THR A 135 20.68 -16.34 13.36
CA THR A 135 20.65 -15.70 12.04
C THR A 135 19.22 -15.43 11.63
N VAL A 136 18.31 -16.41 11.76
CA VAL A 136 16.90 -16.24 11.39
C VAL A 136 16.24 -15.08 12.15
N GLN A 137 16.60 -14.89 13.41
CA GLN A 137 16.09 -13.80 14.26
C GLN A 137 16.47 -12.40 13.75
N ILE A 138 17.65 -12.25 13.14
CA ILE A 138 18.16 -10.95 12.66
C ILE A 138 17.97 -10.74 11.15
N LEU A 139 17.40 -11.71 10.42
CA LEU A 139 17.11 -11.58 8.98
C LEU A 139 16.21 -10.35 8.75
N GLY A 140 16.67 -9.44 7.90
CA GLY A 140 15.99 -8.17 7.59
C GLY A 140 16.45 -6.96 8.43
N ALA A 141 17.11 -7.17 9.57
CA ALA A 141 17.72 -6.12 10.39
C ALA A 141 19.26 -6.11 10.32
N GLU A 142 19.84 -6.84 9.38
CA GLU A 142 21.29 -7.07 9.25
C GLU A 142 22.11 -5.79 9.25
N LYS A 143 21.68 -4.76 8.51
CA LYS A 143 22.38 -3.46 8.47
C LYS A 143 22.49 -2.82 9.86
N VAL A 144 21.47 -2.94 10.68
CA VAL A 144 21.45 -2.36 12.03
C VAL A 144 22.26 -3.24 12.98
N ALA A 145 22.15 -4.57 12.88
CA ALA A 145 22.89 -5.51 13.70
C ALA A 145 24.42 -5.41 13.52
N PHE A 146 24.90 -5.24 12.28
CA PHE A 146 26.32 -5.02 12.01
C PHE A 146 26.82 -3.68 12.55
N VAL A 147 26.03 -2.60 12.39
CA VAL A 147 26.38 -1.28 12.92
C VAL A 147 26.47 -1.29 14.45
N PHE A 148 25.59 -2.02 15.14
CA PHE A 148 25.69 -2.18 16.61
C PHE A 148 26.89 -3.02 17.03
N HIS A 149 27.26 -4.04 16.25
CA HIS A 149 28.46 -4.83 16.51
C HIS A 149 29.72 -3.97 16.38
N ASP A 150 29.83 -3.18 15.31
CA ASP A 150 30.95 -2.26 15.10
C ASP A 150 31.00 -1.16 16.17
N LEU A 151 29.84 -0.58 16.55
CA LEU A 151 29.78 0.41 17.63
C LEU A 151 30.18 -0.18 18.99
N LEU A 152 29.74 -1.39 19.32
CA LEU A 152 30.11 -2.05 20.57
C LEU A 152 31.61 -2.37 20.60
N ILE A 153 32.19 -2.84 19.50
CA ILE A 153 33.64 -3.06 19.39
C ILE A 153 34.40 -1.74 19.55
N SER A 154 33.96 -0.67 18.89
CA SER A 154 34.63 0.64 18.96
C SER A 154 34.48 1.30 20.34
N THR A 155 33.36 1.10 21.04
CA THR A 155 33.14 1.64 22.38
C THR A 155 33.88 0.84 23.45
N VAL A 156 33.98 -0.49 23.30
CA VAL A 156 34.76 -1.33 24.21
C VAL A 156 36.26 -1.09 24.05
N LEU A 157 36.77 -0.94 22.82
CA LEU A 157 38.18 -0.57 22.57
C LEU A 157 38.56 0.78 23.17
N LEU A 158 37.67 1.78 23.15
CA LEU A 158 37.90 3.10 23.76
C LEU A 158 37.87 3.10 25.30
N THR A 159 37.44 2.01 25.93
CA THR A 159 37.42 1.88 27.41
C THR A 159 38.57 1.05 27.99
N VAL A 160 39.46 0.53 27.14
CA VAL A 160 40.57 -0.36 27.55
C VAL A 160 41.95 0.32 27.42
N GLU A 161 42.04 1.54 26.91
CA GLU A 161 43.27 2.35 27.03
C GLU A 161 43.30 3.08 28.39
N PRO A 162 44.31 2.83 29.26
CA PRO A 162 44.47 3.50 30.55
C PRO A 162 44.92 4.97 30.44
#